data_AF-A0A954Q0W1-F1
#
_entry.id   AF-A0A954Q0W1-F1
#
_cell.length_a   1.000
_cell.length_b   1.000
_cell.length_c   1.000
_cell.angle_alpha   90.00
_cell.angle_beta   90.00
_cell.angle_gamma   90.00
#
_symmetry.space_group_name_H-M   'P 1'
#
loop_
_entity.id
_entity.type
_entity.pdbx_description
1 polymer ?
#
loop_
_entity_poly.entity_id
_entity_poly.type
_entity_poly.pdbx_seq_one_letter_code
_entity_poly.pdbx_strand_id
1 'polypeptide(L)'
;MTKRFDTKAWLRWFAGRNEVLMFSLALLFLVCMSVLVVIWVDMPGLTESVETVVGADGLESVADGSSAEMVEELTGLEQVVLSVMSVIWCIVLVESVIHWLTRPWNTEMRRHHLHSVLFCICPALRMCARSPEMHGRIWLPGLGWRQGGRRLQRQLERHFSVPMMVLALLIMPILITEFFLKDQVAAHAWLRMFLHIGTGVIWFAFAAEFILMVSIAEKKLEYCKEHWIDLAIISLPILYFLRSLSVARATRLASMMRVQQLSNLARAYRLRGTAIKALRVLILFDLTERILRVSDERRIEKMEKELADLEKHGRLLRQRIAKLKQKKMEDELAATEENLISETIANYAAEKNVDDQAPDDNAVAK
;
A
#
# COMPACT_ATOMS: atom_id res chain seq x y z
N MET A 1 7.75 40.09 28.16
CA MET A 1 7.23 39.29 27.02
C MET A 1 7.80 37.88 27.10
N THR A 2 7.17 36.98 27.84
CA THR A 2 7.51 35.56 27.84
C THR A 2 6.94 34.92 26.57
N LYS A 3 7.78 34.67 25.56
CA LYS A 3 7.42 33.83 24.42
C LYS A 3 6.97 32.48 24.97
N ARG A 4 5.66 32.25 25.01
CA ARG A 4 5.07 30.95 25.35
C ARG A 4 5.59 29.98 24.28
N PHE A 5 6.59 29.18 24.62
CA PHE A 5 7.12 28.16 23.73
C PHE A 5 5.94 27.29 23.31
N ASP A 6 5.58 27.30 22.03
CA ASP A 6 4.51 26.46 21.52
C ASP A 6 5.03 25.02 21.47
N THR A 7 4.93 24.34 22.62
CA THR A 7 5.33 22.94 22.81
C THR A 7 4.70 22.03 21.77
N LYS A 8 3.50 22.35 21.27
CA LYS A 8 2.84 21.58 20.20
C LYS A 8 3.47 21.81 18.83
N ALA A 9 3.96 23.01 18.53
CA ALA A 9 4.72 23.26 17.31
C ALA A 9 6.09 22.57 17.36
N TRP A 10 6.76 22.62 18.51
CA TRP A 10 8.06 21.96 18.72
C TRP A 10 7.95 20.42 18.63
N LEU A 11 6.92 19.83 19.26
CA LEU A 11 6.63 18.39 19.15
C LEU A 11 6.37 17.96 17.69
N ARG A 12 5.58 18.73 16.93
CA ARG A 12 5.31 18.43 15.51
C ARG A 12 6.57 18.50 14.64
N TRP A 13 7.43 19.48 14.90
CA TRP A 13 8.71 19.62 14.19
C TRP A 13 9.66 18.46 14.53
N PHE A 14 9.75 18.10 15.82
CA PHE A 14 10.58 17.00 16.30
C PHE A 14 10.09 15.65 15.75
N ALA A 15 8.78 15.38 15.79
CA ALA A 15 8.16 14.19 15.21
C ALA A 15 8.44 14.10 13.70
N GLY A 16 8.36 15.23 12.99
CA GLY A 16 8.69 15.31 11.57
C GLY A 16 10.09 14.81 11.24
N ARG A 17 11.10 15.23 12.00
CA ARG A 17 12.50 14.85 11.77
C ARG A 17 12.82 13.44 12.28
N ASN A 18 12.21 13.05 13.40
CA ASN A 18 12.38 11.71 13.96
C ASN A 18 11.87 10.63 12.99
N GLU A 19 10.78 10.86 12.28
CA GLU A 19 10.21 9.83 11.39
C GLU A 19 11.04 9.63 10.11
N VAL A 20 11.72 10.67 9.61
CA VAL A 20 12.72 10.53 8.54
C VAL A 20 13.92 9.70 9.01
N LEU A 21 14.41 9.97 10.22
CA LEU A 21 15.51 9.21 10.81
C LEU A 21 15.11 7.75 11.03
N MET A 22 13.95 7.49 11.62
CA MET A 22 13.44 6.13 11.83
C MET A 22 13.20 5.39 10.51
N PHE A 23 12.72 6.08 9.48
CA PHE A 23 12.64 5.52 8.12
C PHE A 23 14.03 5.09 7.63
N SER A 24 15.02 5.97 7.73
CA SER A 24 16.37 5.69 7.24
C SER A 24 17.06 4.56 8.00
N LEU A 25 16.88 4.49 9.32
CA LEU A 25 17.39 3.41 10.16
C LEU A 25 16.73 2.08 9.83
N ALA A 26 15.42 2.06 9.62
CA ALA A 26 14.70 0.85 9.25
C ALA A 26 15.04 0.38 7.83
N LEU A 27 15.28 1.31 6.89
CA LEU A 27 15.80 1.01 5.55
C LEU A 27 17.22 0.42 5.63
N LEU A 28 18.11 1.03 6.42
CA LEU A 28 19.46 0.54 6.65
C LEU A 28 19.44 -0.86 7.26
N PHE A 29 18.58 -1.10 8.24
CA PHE A 29 18.38 -2.43 8.82
C PHE A 29 17.94 -3.45 7.76
N LEU A 30 17.05 -3.07 6.84
CA LEU A 30 16.62 -3.94 5.75
C LEU A 30 17.75 -4.22 4.74
N VAL A 31 18.61 -3.25 4.46
CA VAL A 31 19.82 -3.45 3.64
C VAL A 31 20.77 -4.43 4.33
N CYS A 32 21.04 -4.25 5.63
CA CYS A 32 21.87 -5.16 6.42
C CYS A 32 21.28 -6.59 6.43
N MET A 33 19.96 -6.73 6.56
CA MET A 33 19.27 -8.02 6.44
C MET A 33 19.50 -8.65 5.07
N SER A 34 19.44 -7.88 3.99
CA SER A 34 19.71 -8.40 2.63
C SER A 34 21.14 -8.94 2.50
N VAL A 35 22.12 -8.20 3.01
CA VAL A 35 23.52 -8.64 3.02
C VAL A 35 23.69 -9.93 3.81
N LEU A 36 23.11 -10.02 5.02
CA LEU A 36 23.15 -11.25 5.82
C LEU A 36 22.47 -12.42 5.12
N VAL A 37 21.35 -12.19 4.44
CA VAL A 37 20.67 -13.25 3.68
C VAL A 37 21.59 -13.81 2.60
N VAL A 38 22.33 -12.97 1.88
CA VAL A 38 23.29 -13.44 0.87
C VAL A 38 24.42 -14.24 1.53
N ILE A 39 25.03 -13.71 2.60
CA ILE A 39 26.12 -14.38 3.33
C ILE A 39 25.65 -15.73 3.89
N TRP A 40 24.45 -15.81 4.47
CA TRP A 40 24.02 -17.03 5.17
C TRP A 40 23.37 -18.07 4.27
N VAL A 41 22.69 -17.64 3.18
CA VAL A 41 21.97 -18.58 2.29
C VAL A 41 22.89 -19.13 1.21
N ASP A 42 23.79 -18.32 0.66
CA ASP A 42 24.61 -18.76 -0.48
C ASP A 42 25.98 -19.35 -0.04
N MET A 43 26.52 -18.97 1.13
CA MET A 43 27.83 -19.45 1.62
C MET A 43 27.92 -20.92 2.05
N PRO A 44 26.92 -21.56 2.70
CA PRO A 44 27.06 -22.97 3.08
C PRO A 44 27.13 -23.91 1.87
N GLY A 45 26.72 -23.46 0.68
CA GLY A 45 26.94 -24.18 -0.57
C GLY A 45 28.41 -24.20 -0.99
N LEU A 46 29.20 -23.17 -0.67
CA LEU A 46 30.63 -23.10 -0.97
C LEU A 46 31.43 -24.07 -0.12
N THR A 47 31.13 -24.20 1.19
CA THR A 47 31.81 -25.17 2.06
C THR A 47 31.54 -26.61 1.62
N GLU A 48 30.30 -26.96 1.30
CA GLU A 48 29.93 -28.30 0.82
C GLU A 48 30.49 -28.60 -0.60
N SER A 49 30.53 -27.59 -1.47
CA SER A 49 31.08 -27.73 -2.84
C SER A 49 32.60 -27.85 -2.83
N VAL A 50 33.28 -27.16 -1.91
CA VAL A 50 34.74 -27.29 -1.72
C VAL A 50 35.07 -28.66 -1.11
N GLU A 51 34.29 -29.14 -0.13
CA GLU A 51 34.46 -30.48 0.48
C GLU A 51 34.21 -31.63 -0.51
N THR A 52 33.38 -31.41 -1.54
CA THR A 52 33.04 -32.44 -2.55
C THR A 52 33.94 -32.39 -3.79
N VAL A 53 34.49 -31.22 -4.14
CA VAL A 53 35.44 -31.07 -5.25
C VAL A 53 36.88 -31.33 -4.80
N VAL A 54 37.21 -31.00 -3.56
CA VAL A 54 38.51 -31.31 -2.94
C VAL A 54 38.33 -32.59 -2.14
N GLY A 55 38.51 -33.74 -2.79
CA GLY A 55 38.65 -35.01 -2.08
C GLY A 55 39.73 -34.90 -0.99
N ALA A 56 39.61 -35.72 0.05
CA ALA A 56 40.39 -35.70 1.29
C ALA A 56 41.94 -35.62 1.14
N ASP A 57 42.49 -35.78 -0.07
CA ASP A 57 43.92 -35.67 -0.40
C ASP A 57 44.37 -34.28 -0.93
N GLY A 58 43.47 -33.34 -1.22
CA GLY A 58 43.82 -32.04 -1.83
C GLY A 58 43.82 -30.84 -0.88
N LEU A 59 43.47 -31.06 0.40
CA LEU A 59 43.25 -29.99 1.39
C LEU A 59 44.53 -29.29 1.85
N GLU A 60 45.71 -29.88 1.63
CA GLU A 60 46.98 -29.27 2.05
C GLU A 60 47.61 -28.36 0.98
N SER A 61 47.27 -28.48 -0.32
CA SER A 61 48.00 -27.77 -1.39
C SER A 61 47.31 -26.55 -1.99
N VAL A 62 46.06 -26.24 -1.61
CA VAL A 62 45.31 -25.05 -2.09
C VAL A 62 44.87 -24.13 -0.94
N ALA A 63 45.10 -24.55 0.31
CA ALA A 63 44.73 -23.82 1.52
C ALA A 63 45.75 -22.73 1.94
N ASP A 64 46.68 -22.36 1.08
CA ASP A 64 47.76 -21.42 1.42
C ASP A 64 47.36 -19.97 1.07
N GLY A 65 47.06 -19.18 2.11
CA GLY A 65 46.88 -17.72 2.07
C GLY A 65 45.51 -17.19 1.63
N SER A 66 45.14 -17.37 0.35
CA SER A 66 44.06 -16.58 -0.27
C SER A 66 42.63 -16.91 0.19
N SER A 67 42.37 -18.17 0.56
CA SER A 67 41.07 -18.61 1.04
C SER A 67 40.84 -18.25 2.51
N ALA A 68 41.91 -18.24 3.32
CA ALA A 68 41.86 -17.84 4.72
C ALA A 68 41.59 -16.33 4.88
N GLU A 69 42.29 -15.49 4.12
CA GLU A 69 42.08 -14.02 4.12
C GLU A 69 40.65 -13.65 3.70
N MET A 70 40.12 -14.29 2.66
CA MET A 70 38.76 -14.03 2.17
C MET A 70 37.68 -14.48 3.17
N VAL A 71 37.89 -15.58 3.89
CA VAL A 71 36.98 -16.02 4.96
C VAL A 71 37.04 -15.04 6.14
N GLU A 72 38.21 -14.56 6.51
CA GLU A 72 38.39 -13.58 7.59
C GLU A 72 37.71 -12.24 7.26
N GLU A 73 37.87 -11.71 6.05
CA GLU A 73 37.18 -10.50 5.59
C GLU A 73 35.65 -10.63 5.62
N LEU A 74 35.12 -11.78 5.18
CA LEU A 74 33.68 -12.01 5.17
C LEU A 74 33.11 -12.13 6.59
N THR A 75 33.86 -12.76 7.50
CA THR A 75 33.48 -12.89 8.91
C THR A 75 33.52 -11.53 9.61
N GLY A 76 34.50 -10.69 9.28
CA GLY A 76 34.57 -9.30 9.75
C GLY A 76 33.39 -8.46 9.25
N LEU A 77 33.05 -8.57 7.96
CA LEU A 77 31.88 -7.90 7.39
C LEU A 77 30.59 -8.34 8.07
N GLU A 78 30.39 -9.65 8.28
CA GLU A 78 29.24 -10.19 9.00
C GLU A 78 29.12 -9.58 10.40
N GLN A 79 30.22 -9.55 11.17
CA GLN A 79 30.22 -9.00 12.51
C GLN A 79 29.90 -7.50 12.53
N VAL A 80 30.41 -6.73 11.57
CA VAL A 80 30.09 -5.30 11.40
C VAL A 80 28.60 -5.13 11.10
N VAL A 81 28.06 -5.90 10.16
CA VAL A 81 26.64 -5.84 9.79
C VAL A 81 25.74 -6.19 10.99
N LEU A 82 26.07 -7.25 11.73
CA LEU A 82 25.35 -7.63 12.96
C LEU A 82 25.45 -6.55 14.04
N SER A 83 26.61 -5.92 14.22
CA SER A 83 26.81 -4.84 15.17
C SER A 83 25.93 -3.62 14.82
N VAL A 84 25.96 -3.19 13.55
CA VAL A 84 25.10 -2.10 13.05
C VAL A 84 23.62 -2.43 13.26
N MET A 85 23.19 -3.65 12.92
CA MET A 85 21.82 -4.09 13.17
C MET A 85 21.45 -4.08 14.64
N SER A 86 22.35 -4.53 15.53
CA SER A 86 22.13 -4.50 16.98
C SER A 86 21.98 -3.08 17.50
N VAL A 87 22.80 -2.14 17.02
CA VAL A 87 22.68 -0.72 17.39
C VAL A 87 21.32 -0.16 16.95
N ILE A 88 20.91 -0.40 15.71
CA ILE A 88 19.59 0.03 15.20
C ILE A 88 18.47 -0.60 16.03
N TRP A 89 18.60 -1.88 16.37
CA TRP A 89 17.64 -2.60 17.19
C TRP A 89 17.49 -1.98 18.58
N CYS A 90 18.61 -1.64 19.24
CA CYS A 90 18.61 -0.92 20.51
C CYS A 90 17.92 0.44 20.41
N ILE A 91 18.16 1.20 19.34
CA ILE A 91 17.51 2.51 19.12
C ILE A 91 15.99 2.36 19.01
N VAL A 92 15.50 1.38 18.23
CA VAL A 92 14.07 1.11 18.06
C VAL A 92 13.44 0.60 19.36
N LEU A 93 14.15 -0.21 20.13
CA LEU A 93 13.71 -0.65 21.45
C LEU A 93 13.52 0.52 22.41
N VAL A 94 14.50 1.43 22.49
CA VAL A 94 14.42 2.62 23.36
C VAL A 94 13.22 3.50 22.96
N GLU A 95 13.01 3.74 21.67
CA GLU A 95 11.85 4.49 21.17
C GLU A 95 10.53 3.80 21.60
N SER A 96 10.46 2.49 21.45
CA SER A 96 9.26 1.71 21.76
C SER A 96 8.94 1.73 23.26
N VAL A 97 9.97 1.67 24.11
CA VAL A 97 9.85 1.83 25.57
C VAL A 97 9.36 3.24 25.93
N ILE A 98 9.94 4.29 25.33
CA ILE A 98 9.49 5.67 25.55
C ILE A 98 8.01 5.83 25.18
N HIS A 99 7.58 5.29 24.04
CA HIS A 99 6.18 5.32 23.63
C HIS A 99 5.26 4.51 24.55
N TRP A 100 5.75 3.43 25.15
CA TRP A 100 4.99 2.69 26.15
C TRP A 100 4.79 3.50 27.43
N LEU A 101 5.84 4.15 27.94
CA LEU A 101 5.77 4.92 29.19
C LEU A 101 4.98 6.23 29.06
N THR A 102 5.06 6.89 27.90
CA THR A 102 4.47 8.22 27.71
C THR A 102 3.00 8.19 27.26
N ARG A 103 2.53 7.08 26.65
CA ARG A 103 1.17 6.99 26.10
C ARG A 103 0.21 6.25 27.05
N PRO A 104 -1.03 6.78 27.25
CA PRO A 104 -2.01 6.13 28.10
C PRO A 104 -2.52 4.82 27.48
N TRP A 105 -2.71 3.82 28.34
CA TRP A 105 -3.16 2.46 27.99
C TRP A 105 -4.67 2.39 27.67
N ASN A 106 -5.12 3.13 26.64
CA ASN A 106 -6.52 3.14 26.19
C ASN A 106 -6.79 2.10 25.10
N THR A 107 -8.06 1.71 24.93
CA THR A 107 -8.52 0.70 23.94
C THR A 107 -8.13 1.05 22.51
N GLU A 108 -8.15 2.33 22.13
CA GLU A 108 -7.68 2.80 20.82
C GLU A 108 -6.14 2.70 20.68
N MET A 109 -5.41 2.99 21.76
CA MET A 109 -3.94 3.01 21.77
C MET A 109 -3.32 1.60 21.85
N ARG A 110 -4.06 0.59 22.33
CA ARG A 110 -3.61 -0.82 22.39
C ARG A 110 -3.09 -1.35 21.05
N ARG A 111 -3.73 -0.98 19.93
CA ARG A 111 -3.26 -1.38 18.59
C ARG A 111 -1.91 -0.78 18.26
N HIS A 112 -1.64 0.44 18.71
CA HIS A 112 -0.34 1.12 18.53
C HIS A 112 0.74 0.48 19.40
N HIS A 113 0.42 0.05 20.63
CA HIS A 113 1.35 -0.71 21.46
C HIS A 113 1.67 -2.08 20.86
N LEU A 114 0.68 -2.80 20.31
CA LEU A 114 0.92 -4.06 19.59
C LEU A 114 1.83 -3.85 18.36
N HIS A 115 1.63 -2.76 17.61
CA HIS A 115 2.55 -2.41 16.53
C HIS A 115 3.96 -2.06 17.02
N SER A 116 4.09 -1.44 18.20
CA SER A 116 5.39 -1.14 18.81
C SER A 116 6.13 -2.44 19.17
N VAL A 117 5.43 -3.43 19.73
CA VAL A 117 5.98 -4.78 19.97
C VAL A 117 6.42 -5.44 18.67
N LEU A 118 5.63 -5.31 17.60
CA LEU A 118 5.99 -5.83 16.29
C LEU A 118 7.27 -5.18 15.72
N PHE A 119 7.48 -3.88 15.96
CA PHE A 119 8.71 -3.17 15.57
C PHE A 119 9.93 -3.62 16.40
N CYS A 120 9.74 -3.99 17.66
CA CYS A 120 10.79 -4.61 18.46
C CYS A 120 11.20 -5.98 17.90
N ILE A 121 10.28 -6.75 17.31
CA ILE A 121 10.61 -8.05 16.70
C ILE A 121 11.25 -7.86 15.33
N CYS A 122 10.74 -6.94 14.52
CA CYS A 122 11.24 -6.67 13.18
C CYS A 122 11.32 -5.15 12.92
N PRO A 123 12.51 -4.54 13.14
CA PRO A 123 12.73 -3.10 12.93
C PRO A 123 12.42 -2.61 11.53
N ALA A 124 12.59 -3.45 10.50
CA ALA A 124 12.29 -3.09 9.12
C ALA A 124 10.82 -2.67 8.94
N LEU A 125 9.90 -3.20 9.74
CA LEU A 125 8.48 -2.84 9.70
C LEU A 125 8.20 -1.41 10.18
N ARG A 126 9.17 -0.76 10.86
CA ARG A 126 9.07 0.63 11.31
C ARG A 126 9.09 1.61 10.14
N MET A 127 9.64 1.24 8.97
CA MET A 127 9.82 2.13 7.79
C MET A 127 8.57 2.93 7.44
N CYS A 128 7.38 2.35 7.47
CA CYS A 128 6.15 3.06 7.05
C CYS A 128 5.09 3.12 8.14
N ALA A 129 5.50 3.09 9.41
CA ALA A 129 4.57 3.10 10.52
C ALA A 129 3.67 4.36 10.54
N ARG A 130 2.41 4.19 10.95
CA ARG A 130 1.48 5.30 11.10
C ARG A 130 1.79 6.04 12.39
N SER A 131 2.15 7.32 12.27
CA SER A 131 2.43 8.16 13.42
C SER A 131 1.13 8.63 14.08
N PRO A 132 0.87 8.32 15.37
CA PRO A 132 -0.33 8.77 16.07
C PRO A 132 -0.40 10.30 16.17
N GLU A 133 0.76 10.94 16.32
CA GLU A 133 0.90 12.39 16.53
C GLU A 133 0.52 13.21 15.28
N MET A 134 0.64 12.61 14.10
CA MET A 134 0.21 13.20 12.83
C MET A 134 -1.19 12.75 12.37
N HIS A 135 -2.04 12.26 13.28
CA HIS A 135 -3.39 11.74 12.99
C HIS A 135 -3.36 10.49 12.09
N GLY A 136 -2.39 9.61 12.29
CA GLY A 136 -2.27 8.35 11.54
C GLY A 136 -1.76 8.51 10.10
N ARG A 137 -1.14 9.64 9.76
CA ARG A 137 -0.43 9.81 8.49
C ARG A 137 0.84 8.96 8.45
N ILE A 138 1.23 8.60 7.23
CA ILE A 138 2.45 7.86 6.92
C ILE A 138 3.38 8.84 6.21
N TRP A 139 4.65 8.81 6.59
CA TRP A 139 5.70 9.51 5.84
C TRP A 139 6.23 8.56 4.76
N LEU A 140 6.21 9.03 3.50
CA LEU A 140 6.76 8.30 2.37
C LEU A 140 7.93 9.10 1.77
N PRO A 141 9.04 8.44 1.40
CA PRO A 141 10.13 9.11 0.70
C PRO A 141 9.61 9.70 -0.62
N GLY A 142 9.97 10.95 -0.90
CA GLY A 142 9.56 11.70 -2.10
C GLY A 142 8.10 12.23 -2.10
N LEU A 143 7.17 11.56 -1.41
CA LEU A 143 5.74 11.94 -1.37
C LEU A 143 5.34 12.72 -0.10
N GLY A 144 6.19 12.71 0.93
CA GLY A 144 5.97 13.38 2.20
C GLY A 144 4.86 12.74 3.04
N TRP A 145 4.22 13.56 3.88
CA TRP A 145 3.16 13.12 4.78
C TRP A 145 1.83 12.91 4.04
N ARG A 146 1.38 11.66 3.92
CA ARG A 146 0.05 11.33 3.35
C ARG A 146 -0.81 10.54 4.32
N GLN A 147 -2.13 10.73 4.22
CA GLN A 147 -3.09 9.91 4.95
C GLN A 147 -3.17 8.52 4.31
N GLY A 148 -2.99 7.47 5.11
CA GLY A 148 -3.22 6.11 4.68
C GLY A 148 -4.72 5.89 4.40
N GLY A 149 -5.05 5.28 3.26
CA GLY A 149 -6.43 4.94 2.91
C GLY A 149 -6.53 4.24 1.56
N ARG A 150 -7.71 3.67 1.25
CA ARG A 150 -7.96 2.88 0.02
C ARG A 150 -7.54 3.56 -1.29
N ARG A 151 -7.62 4.89 -1.37
CA ARG A 151 -7.21 5.65 -2.58
C ARG A 151 -5.70 5.62 -2.79
N LEU A 152 -4.92 5.85 -1.73
CA LEU A 152 -3.47 5.78 -1.79
C LEU A 152 -3.02 4.34 -2.06
N GLN A 153 -3.67 3.37 -1.40
CA GLN A 153 -3.41 1.95 -1.64
C GLN A 153 -3.59 1.57 -3.12
N ARG A 154 -4.72 1.91 -3.76
CA ARG A 154 -4.95 1.59 -5.18
C ARG A 154 -3.97 2.28 -6.14
N GLN A 155 -3.57 3.52 -5.84
CA GLN A 155 -2.59 4.23 -6.66
C GLN A 155 -1.21 3.56 -6.58
N LEU A 156 -0.83 3.17 -5.37
CA LEU A 156 0.43 2.49 -5.14
C LEU A 156 0.42 1.08 -5.71
N GLU A 157 -0.65 0.33 -5.52
CA GLU A 157 -0.80 -1.03 -6.06
C GLU A 157 -0.58 -1.07 -7.58
N ARG A 158 -1.05 -0.06 -8.32
CA ARG A 158 -0.77 0.08 -9.76
C ARG A 158 0.69 0.43 -10.08
N HIS A 159 1.32 1.28 -9.25
CA HIS A 159 2.72 1.65 -9.46
C HIS A 159 3.68 0.53 -9.07
N PHE A 160 3.29 -0.32 -8.12
CA PHE A 160 4.10 -1.40 -7.59
C PHE A 160 3.80 -2.75 -8.27
N SER A 161 2.65 -2.93 -8.93
CA SER A 161 2.41 -4.11 -9.76
C SER A 161 3.44 -4.29 -10.89
N VAL A 162 4.02 -3.17 -11.38
CA VAL A 162 5.07 -3.20 -12.41
C VAL A 162 6.44 -3.61 -11.83
N PRO A 163 6.98 -2.98 -10.76
CA PRO A 163 8.15 -3.45 -10.03
C PRO A 163 8.09 -4.93 -9.67
N MET A 164 6.98 -5.41 -9.10
CA MET A 164 6.82 -6.81 -8.75
C MET A 164 7.00 -7.75 -9.96
N MET A 165 6.45 -7.37 -11.12
CA MET A 165 6.59 -8.11 -12.37
C MET A 165 8.02 -8.09 -12.88
N VAL A 166 8.67 -6.91 -12.89
CA VAL A 166 10.06 -6.75 -13.34
C VAL A 166 11.00 -7.57 -12.45
N LEU A 167 10.83 -7.53 -11.13
CA LEU A 167 11.64 -8.33 -10.19
C LEU A 167 11.42 -9.83 -10.36
N ALA A 168 10.18 -10.26 -10.63
CA ALA A 168 9.87 -11.66 -10.95
C ALA A 168 10.47 -12.10 -12.29
N LEU A 169 10.55 -11.21 -13.27
CA LEU A 169 11.23 -11.46 -14.53
C LEU A 169 12.75 -11.48 -14.36
N LEU A 170 13.31 -10.63 -13.49
CA LEU A 170 14.76 -10.54 -13.24
C LEU A 170 15.32 -11.76 -12.50
N ILE A 171 14.51 -12.44 -11.66
CA ILE A 171 14.97 -13.67 -11.03
C ILE A 171 15.13 -14.82 -12.03
N MET A 172 14.37 -14.83 -13.13
CA MET A 172 14.45 -15.88 -14.14
C MET A 172 15.84 -15.98 -14.78
N PRO A 173 16.44 -14.91 -15.35
CA PRO A 173 17.77 -14.99 -15.95
C PRO A 173 18.84 -15.30 -14.90
N ILE A 174 18.73 -14.79 -13.67
CA ILE A 174 19.67 -15.10 -12.58
C ILE A 174 19.64 -16.58 -12.22
N LEU A 175 18.45 -17.18 -12.12
CA LEU A 175 18.35 -18.61 -11.83
C LEU A 175 18.83 -19.47 -13.01
N ILE A 176 18.56 -19.04 -14.24
CA ILE A 176 19.03 -19.74 -15.44
C ILE A 176 20.56 -19.73 -15.48
N THR A 177 21.20 -18.58 -15.25
CA THR A 177 22.66 -18.51 -15.25
C THR A 177 23.26 -19.32 -14.11
N GLU A 178 22.66 -19.30 -12.92
CA GLU A 178 23.10 -20.10 -11.77
C GLU A 178 22.99 -21.62 -12.04
N PHE A 179 21.93 -22.09 -12.70
CA PHE A 179 21.69 -23.52 -12.91
C PHE A 179 22.37 -24.09 -14.17
N PHE A 180 22.36 -23.36 -15.29
CA PHE A 180 22.88 -23.85 -16.58
C PHE A 180 24.37 -23.57 -16.76
N LEU A 181 24.92 -22.52 -16.14
CA LEU A 181 26.32 -22.09 -16.33
C LEU A 181 27.18 -22.33 -15.08
N LYS A 182 26.89 -23.38 -14.30
CA LYS A 182 27.62 -23.70 -13.05
C LYS A 182 29.13 -23.70 -13.22
N ASP A 183 29.63 -24.32 -14.29
CA ASP A 183 31.08 -24.44 -14.56
C ASP A 183 31.72 -23.10 -14.92
N GLN A 184 31.00 -22.25 -15.66
CA GLN A 184 31.46 -20.90 -16.05
C GLN A 184 31.42 -19.92 -14.86
N VAL A 185 30.43 -20.04 -13.98
CA VAL A 185 30.29 -19.27 -12.74
C VAL A 185 31.35 -19.70 -11.72
N ALA A 186 31.72 -20.98 -11.70
CA ALA A 186 32.85 -21.47 -10.91
C ALA A 186 34.18 -20.91 -11.44
N ALA A 187 34.36 -20.83 -12.77
CA ALA A 187 35.58 -20.30 -13.38
C ALA A 187 35.74 -18.77 -13.22
N HIS A 188 34.65 -17.99 -13.16
CA HIS A 188 34.70 -16.53 -13.14
C HIS A 188 34.17 -15.93 -11.82
N ALA A 189 35.11 -15.47 -10.97
CA ALA A 189 34.77 -14.85 -9.68
C ALA A 189 33.85 -13.61 -9.80
N TRP A 190 34.02 -12.79 -10.84
CA TRP A 190 33.20 -11.60 -11.07
C TRP A 190 31.72 -11.93 -11.34
N LEU A 191 31.46 -13.01 -12.09
CA LEU A 191 30.12 -13.45 -12.43
C LEU A 191 29.40 -13.96 -11.18
N ARG A 192 30.14 -14.69 -10.33
CA ARG A 192 29.67 -15.17 -9.04
C ARG A 192 29.28 -14.01 -8.11
N MET A 193 30.15 -12.99 -8.01
CA MET A 193 29.88 -11.78 -7.24
C MET A 193 28.61 -11.06 -7.72
N PHE A 194 28.44 -10.93 -9.05
CA PHE A 194 27.25 -10.30 -9.62
C PHE A 194 25.96 -11.08 -9.32
N LEU A 195 26.01 -12.42 -9.34
CA LEU A 195 24.87 -13.27 -8.97
C LEU A 195 24.49 -13.11 -7.49
N HIS A 196 25.46 -13.08 -6.58
CA HIS A 196 25.21 -12.88 -5.15
C HIS A 196 24.63 -11.49 -4.86
N ILE A 197 25.24 -10.43 -5.42
CA ILE A 197 24.74 -9.06 -5.30
C ILE A 197 23.33 -8.96 -5.90
N GLY A 198 23.10 -9.53 -7.09
CA GLY A 198 21.79 -9.55 -7.74
C GLY A 198 20.73 -10.24 -6.89
N THR A 199 21.06 -11.36 -6.27
CA THR A 199 20.16 -12.10 -5.37
C THR A 199 19.80 -11.27 -4.14
N GLY A 200 20.77 -10.60 -3.51
CA GLY A 200 20.53 -9.67 -2.40
C GLY A 200 19.67 -8.48 -2.81
N VAL A 201 19.97 -7.84 -3.94
CA VAL A 201 19.19 -6.70 -4.46
C VAL A 201 17.75 -7.11 -4.76
N ILE A 202 17.52 -8.28 -5.37
CA ILE A 202 16.18 -8.80 -5.60
C ILE A 202 15.45 -9.03 -4.28
N TRP A 203 16.09 -9.69 -3.31
CA TRP A 203 15.47 -9.94 -2.02
C TRP A 203 15.11 -8.61 -1.32
N PHE A 204 16.03 -7.65 -1.31
CA PHE A 204 15.83 -6.32 -0.75
C PHE A 204 14.64 -5.63 -1.42
N ALA A 205 14.57 -5.63 -2.74
CA ALA A 205 13.50 -5.00 -3.49
C ALA A 205 12.13 -5.63 -3.17
N PHE A 206 12.05 -6.97 -3.15
CA PHE A 206 10.82 -7.69 -2.74
C PHE A 206 10.42 -7.37 -1.30
N ALA A 207 11.39 -7.39 -0.37
CA ALA A 207 11.12 -7.12 1.04
C ALA A 207 10.67 -5.68 1.26
N ALA A 208 11.35 -4.70 0.66
CA ALA A 208 11.01 -3.28 0.77
C ALA A 208 9.62 -2.99 0.18
N GLU A 209 9.33 -3.53 -1.01
CA GLU A 209 8.03 -3.40 -1.67
C GLU A 209 6.90 -3.98 -0.81
N PHE A 210 7.06 -5.21 -0.32
CA PHE A 210 6.04 -5.88 0.48
C PHE A 210 5.80 -5.16 1.82
N ILE A 211 6.87 -4.74 2.52
CA ILE A 211 6.76 -3.98 3.76
C ILE A 211 6.00 -2.67 3.53
N LEU A 212 6.31 -1.97 2.44
CA LEU A 212 5.66 -0.72 2.08
C LEU A 212 4.16 -0.92 1.78
N MET A 213 3.80 -1.96 1.02
CA MET A 213 2.40 -2.29 0.73
C MET A 213 1.61 -2.69 1.97
N VAL A 214 2.15 -3.60 2.79
CA VAL A 214 1.53 -4.04 4.04
C VAL A 214 1.30 -2.86 4.98
N SER A 215 2.22 -1.89 5.04
CA SER A 215 2.07 -0.75 5.94
C SER A 215 0.95 0.21 5.53
N ILE A 216 0.68 0.31 4.23
CA ILE A 216 -0.34 1.21 3.69
C ILE A 216 -1.72 0.55 3.72
N ALA A 217 -1.79 -0.76 3.53
CA ALA A 217 -3.02 -1.54 3.57
C ALA A 217 -3.82 -1.28 4.87
N GLU A 218 -5.11 -0.97 4.73
CA GLU A 218 -6.02 -0.78 5.87
C GLU A 218 -6.17 -2.08 6.68
N LYS A 219 -6.16 -3.23 5.97
CA LYS A 219 -6.30 -4.57 6.55
C LYS A 219 -5.07 -5.41 6.22
N LYS A 220 -4.02 -5.24 7.03
CA LYS A 220 -2.72 -5.91 6.89
C LYS A 220 -2.84 -7.43 6.71
N LEU A 221 -3.72 -8.07 7.50
CA LEU A 221 -3.93 -9.52 7.45
C LEU A 221 -4.62 -10.00 6.17
N GLU A 222 -5.53 -9.22 5.61
CA GLU A 222 -6.21 -9.56 4.36
C GLU A 222 -5.20 -9.49 3.20
N TYR A 223 -4.38 -8.43 3.20
CA TYR A 223 -3.28 -8.28 2.23
C TYR A 223 -2.25 -9.41 2.32
N CYS A 224 -1.80 -9.78 3.54
CA CYS A 224 -0.87 -10.90 3.71
C CYS A 224 -1.45 -12.24 3.22
N LYS A 225 -2.76 -12.44 3.27
CA LYS A 225 -3.42 -13.66 2.76
C LYS A 225 -3.48 -13.66 1.23
N GLU A 226 -3.74 -12.51 0.63
CA GLU A 226 -3.78 -12.35 -0.83
C GLU A 226 -2.39 -12.53 -1.46
N HIS A 227 -1.36 -12.00 -0.78
CA HIS A 227 0.06 -12.07 -1.16
C HIS A 227 0.87 -13.06 -0.32
N TRP A 228 0.26 -14.20 0.02
CA TRP A 228 0.92 -15.20 0.89
C TRP A 228 2.21 -15.76 0.31
N ILE A 229 2.31 -15.81 -1.02
CA ILE A 229 3.52 -16.27 -1.74
C ILE A 229 4.68 -15.29 -1.48
N ASP A 230 4.44 -13.99 -1.65
CA ASP A 230 5.46 -12.94 -1.46
C ASP A 230 5.94 -12.93 0.00
N LEU A 231 5.00 -13.05 0.92
CA LEU A 231 5.29 -13.21 2.34
C LEU A 231 6.15 -14.45 2.61
N ALA A 232 5.84 -15.60 2.01
CA ALA A 232 6.61 -16.84 2.19
C ALA A 232 8.05 -16.70 1.69
N ILE A 233 8.24 -16.05 0.53
CA ILE A 233 9.56 -15.81 -0.05
C ILE A 233 10.40 -14.89 0.84
N ILE A 234 9.82 -13.80 1.33
CA ILE A 234 10.53 -12.83 2.16
C ILE A 234 10.83 -13.41 3.54
N SER A 235 9.89 -14.19 4.10
CA SER A 235 10.04 -14.79 5.43
C SER A 235 10.96 -16.01 5.46
N LEU A 236 11.10 -16.77 4.37
CA LEU A 236 11.94 -17.98 4.33
C LEU A 236 13.39 -17.73 4.80
N PRO A 237 14.11 -16.71 4.29
CA PRO A 237 15.46 -16.40 4.78
C PRO A 237 15.49 -15.98 6.25
N ILE A 238 14.45 -15.28 6.73
CA ILE A 238 14.33 -14.85 8.13
C ILE A 238 14.09 -16.06 9.06
N LEU A 239 13.29 -17.03 8.62
CA LEU A 239 13.05 -18.27 9.35
C LEU A 239 14.32 -19.12 9.45
N TYR A 240 15.17 -19.11 8.41
CA TYR A 240 16.50 -19.72 8.45
C TYR A 240 17.41 -19.06 9.48
N PHE A 241 17.41 -17.72 9.54
CA PHE A 241 18.15 -16.95 10.54
C PHE A 241 17.75 -17.29 11.98
N LEU A 242 16.45 -17.31 12.27
CA LEU A 242 15.91 -17.68 13.59
C LEU A 242 16.32 -19.11 14.01
N ARG A 243 16.46 -20.00 13.03
CA ARG A 243 16.95 -21.35 13.25
C ARG A 243 18.44 -21.37 13.59
N SER A 244 19.29 -20.73 12.80
CA SER A 244 20.74 -20.67 13.08
C SER A 244 21.03 -20.05 14.47
N LEU A 245 20.29 -19.00 14.87
CA LEU A 245 20.36 -18.46 16.24
C LEU A 245 19.89 -19.43 17.33
N SER A 246 18.90 -20.29 17.05
CA SER A 246 18.37 -21.27 18.01
C SER A 246 19.15 -22.60 18.04
N VAL A 247 19.97 -22.87 17.02
CA VAL A 247 20.92 -23.99 16.98
C VAL A 247 22.02 -23.83 18.05
N ALA A 248 22.31 -22.60 18.49
CA ALA A 248 23.26 -22.36 19.59
C ALA A 248 22.74 -22.78 20.99
N ARG A 249 21.43 -23.02 21.18
CA ARG A 249 20.91 -23.31 22.54
C ARG A 249 19.86 -24.41 22.70
N ALA A 250 19.14 -24.88 21.66
CA ALA A 250 17.93 -25.66 21.97
C ALA A 250 17.58 -26.94 21.19
N THR A 251 18.15 -27.30 20.03
CA THR A 251 17.59 -28.47 19.31
C THR A 251 18.58 -29.37 18.57
N ARG A 252 19.06 -30.42 19.28
CA ARG A 252 19.57 -31.69 18.71
C ARG A 252 18.51 -32.51 17.95
N LEU A 253 17.28 -32.02 17.80
CA LEU A 253 16.14 -32.79 17.27
C LEU A 253 15.57 -32.29 15.93
N ALA A 254 16.10 -31.20 15.38
CA ALA A 254 15.60 -30.67 14.11
C ALA A 254 16.50 -31.00 12.91
N SER A 255 17.55 -31.80 13.09
CA SER A 255 18.59 -32.12 12.10
C SER A 255 18.13 -33.00 10.91
N MET A 256 16.84 -33.10 10.63
CA MET A 256 16.33 -34.01 9.61
C MET A 256 15.24 -33.38 8.72
N MET A 257 15.56 -32.26 8.09
CA MET A 257 14.96 -31.92 6.80
C MET A 257 16.05 -31.27 5.97
N ARG A 258 16.26 -31.75 4.74
CA ARG A 258 17.23 -31.19 3.78
C ARG A 258 16.77 -29.77 3.41
N VAL A 259 17.26 -28.78 4.17
CA VAL A 259 16.77 -27.39 4.16
C VAL A 259 17.28 -26.58 2.96
N GLN A 260 18.48 -26.85 2.42
CA GLN A 260 18.96 -26.20 1.19
C GLN A 260 18.07 -26.48 -0.03
N GLN A 261 17.46 -27.66 -0.12
CA GLN A 261 16.56 -27.97 -1.23
C GLN A 261 15.29 -27.14 -1.12
N LEU A 262 14.85 -26.73 0.07
CA LEU A 262 13.60 -25.99 0.26
C LEU A 262 13.71 -24.54 -0.21
N SER A 263 14.86 -23.87 -0.05
CA SER A 263 15.07 -22.51 -0.60
C SER A 263 15.17 -22.55 -2.12
N ASN A 264 15.90 -23.52 -2.68
CA ASN A 264 16.01 -23.72 -4.13
C ASN A 264 14.67 -24.14 -4.74
N LEU A 265 13.92 -25.02 -4.07
CA LEU A 265 12.57 -25.40 -4.45
C LEU A 265 11.60 -24.24 -4.27
N ALA A 266 11.70 -23.40 -3.25
CA ALA A 266 10.86 -22.22 -3.08
C ALA A 266 11.16 -21.15 -4.14
N ARG A 267 12.44 -20.90 -4.47
CA ARG A 267 12.85 -20.04 -5.60
C ARG A 267 12.31 -20.57 -6.93
N ALA A 268 12.38 -21.89 -7.15
CA ALA A 268 11.84 -22.54 -8.36
C ALA A 268 10.30 -22.59 -8.40
N TYR A 269 9.63 -22.75 -7.25
CA TYR A 269 8.18 -22.76 -7.16
C TYR A 269 7.59 -21.35 -7.28
N ARG A 270 8.32 -20.34 -6.81
CA ARG A 270 8.07 -18.93 -7.09
C ARG A 270 8.03 -18.69 -8.60
N LEU A 271 9.03 -19.15 -9.35
CA LEU A 271 9.05 -19.03 -10.81
C LEU A 271 7.79 -19.60 -11.46
N ARG A 272 7.30 -20.77 -11.02
CA ARG A 272 6.06 -21.33 -11.59
C ARG A 272 4.83 -20.46 -11.29
N GLY A 273 4.67 -20.00 -10.05
CA GLY A 273 3.53 -19.16 -9.66
C GLY A 273 3.56 -17.75 -10.26
N THR A 274 4.73 -17.12 -10.29
CA THR A 274 4.92 -15.76 -10.82
C THR A 274 5.01 -15.74 -12.33
N ALA A 275 5.61 -16.75 -12.99
CA ALA A 275 5.59 -16.85 -14.45
C ALA A 275 4.15 -17.05 -14.96
N ILE A 276 3.30 -17.84 -14.27
CA ILE A 276 1.88 -17.96 -14.65
C ILE A 276 1.15 -16.61 -14.48
N LYS A 277 1.41 -15.86 -13.40
CA LYS A 277 0.82 -14.53 -13.20
C LYS A 277 1.34 -13.51 -14.21
N ALA A 278 2.64 -13.47 -14.47
CA ALA A 278 3.27 -12.59 -15.44
C ALA A 278 2.85 -12.93 -16.87
N LEU A 279 2.77 -14.22 -17.23
CA LEU A 279 2.26 -14.67 -18.52
C LEU A 279 0.77 -14.31 -18.68
N ARG A 280 -0.04 -14.51 -17.63
CA ARG A 280 -1.45 -14.11 -17.63
C ARG A 280 -1.62 -12.60 -17.75
N VAL A 281 -0.77 -11.83 -17.08
CA VAL A 281 -0.75 -10.36 -17.16
C VAL A 281 -0.20 -9.89 -18.49
N LEU A 282 0.79 -10.54 -19.10
CA LEU A 282 1.35 -10.18 -20.41
C LEU A 282 0.37 -10.51 -21.53
N ILE A 283 -0.33 -11.65 -21.44
CA ILE A 283 -1.49 -11.97 -22.27
C ILE A 283 -2.59 -10.93 -22.04
N LEU A 284 -2.89 -10.57 -20.78
CA LEU A 284 -3.82 -9.47 -20.47
C LEU A 284 -3.30 -8.12 -20.94
N PHE A 285 -1.99 -7.87 -20.99
CA PHE A 285 -1.36 -6.59 -21.33
C PHE A 285 -1.46 -6.37 -22.83
N ASP A 286 -1.10 -7.39 -23.60
CA ASP A 286 -1.22 -7.48 -25.07
C ASP A 286 -2.70 -7.47 -25.50
N LEU A 287 -3.58 -8.13 -24.73
CA LEU A 287 -5.03 -8.00 -24.89
C LEU A 287 -5.53 -6.62 -24.44
N THR A 288 -5.01 -6.01 -23.38
CA THR A 288 -5.46 -4.71 -22.90
C THR A 288 -5.08 -3.59 -23.84
N GLU A 289 -3.90 -3.63 -24.46
CA GLU A 289 -3.50 -2.60 -25.43
C GLU A 289 -4.40 -2.64 -26.68
N ARG A 290 -4.83 -3.83 -27.09
CA ARG A 290 -5.75 -4.01 -28.22
C ARG A 290 -7.23 -3.81 -27.87
N ILE A 291 -7.65 -4.08 -26.64
CA ILE A 291 -9.05 -4.01 -26.22
C ILE A 291 -9.41 -2.66 -25.55
N LEU A 292 -8.47 -1.98 -24.87
CA LEU A 292 -8.74 -0.67 -24.27
C LEU A 292 -8.96 0.41 -25.32
N ARG A 293 -8.16 0.43 -26.40
CA ARG A 293 -8.37 1.35 -27.53
C ARG A 293 -9.75 1.17 -28.18
N VAL A 294 -10.21 -0.07 -28.35
CA VAL A 294 -11.56 -0.37 -28.87
C VAL A 294 -12.66 -0.05 -27.85
N SER A 295 -12.36 -0.13 -26.55
CA SER A 295 -13.34 0.13 -25.50
C SER A 295 -13.58 1.62 -25.26
N ASP A 296 -12.56 2.47 -25.37
CA ASP A 296 -12.70 3.91 -25.12
C ASP A 296 -13.54 4.58 -26.21
N GLU A 297 -13.34 4.24 -27.49
CA GLU A 297 -14.17 4.74 -28.60
C GLU A 297 -15.65 4.33 -28.43
N ARG A 298 -15.92 3.05 -28.15
CA ARG A 298 -17.30 2.58 -27.90
C ARG A 298 -17.92 3.17 -26.64
N ARG A 299 -17.10 3.51 -25.64
CA ARG A 299 -17.56 4.11 -24.38
C ARG A 299 -17.85 5.59 -24.55
N ILE A 300 -17.11 6.30 -25.39
CA ILE A 300 -17.43 7.66 -25.84
C ILE A 300 -18.76 7.65 -26.60
N GLU A 301 -18.90 6.78 -27.60
CA GLU A 301 -20.14 6.66 -28.39
C GLU A 301 -21.36 6.36 -27.49
N LYS A 302 -21.21 5.46 -26.51
CA LYS A 302 -22.26 5.16 -25.54
C LYS A 302 -22.62 6.37 -24.65
N MET A 303 -21.62 7.11 -24.16
CA MET A 303 -21.87 8.29 -23.32
C MET A 303 -22.48 9.45 -24.11
N GLU A 304 -22.09 9.65 -25.37
CA GLU A 304 -22.72 10.62 -26.26
C GLU A 304 -24.18 10.26 -26.53
N LYS A 305 -24.49 8.98 -26.69
CA LYS A 305 -25.87 8.50 -26.85
C LYS A 305 -26.71 8.71 -25.58
N GLU A 306 -26.15 8.41 -24.40
CA GLU A 306 -26.82 8.69 -23.12
C GLU A 306 -27.04 10.19 -22.90
N LEU A 307 -26.08 11.04 -23.29
CA LEU A 307 -26.21 12.50 -23.25
C LEU A 307 -27.38 12.97 -24.14
N ALA A 308 -27.47 12.46 -25.37
CA ALA A 308 -28.53 12.80 -26.31
C ALA A 308 -29.93 12.40 -25.79
N ASP A 309 -30.06 11.25 -25.13
CA ASP A 309 -31.33 10.79 -24.56
C ASP A 309 -31.73 11.61 -23.31
N LEU A 310 -30.77 11.96 -22.44
CA LEU A 310 -31.01 12.84 -21.30
C LEU A 310 -31.42 14.25 -21.73
N GLU A 311 -30.82 14.79 -22.80
CA GLU A 311 -31.23 16.06 -23.36
C GLU A 311 -32.68 16.02 -23.88
N LYS A 312 -33.09 14.94 -24.55
CA LYS A 312 -34.48 14.77 -24.99
C LYS A 312 -35.44 14.76 -23.79
N HIS A 313 -35.10 14.04 -22.73
CA HIS A 313 -35.89 14.03 -21.50
C HIS A 313 -35.97 15.42 -20.86
N GLY A 314 -34.86 16.16 -20.84
CA GLY A 314 -34.82 17.55 -20.37
C GLY A 314 -35.75 18.47 -21.18
N ARG A 315 -35.78 18.31 -22.51
CA ARG A 315 -36.69 19.07 -23.40
C ARG A 315 -38.15 18.76 -23.10
N LEU A 316 -38.51 17.48 -22.93
CA LEU A 316 -39.86 17.06 -22.56
C LEU A 316 -40.29 17.61 -21.21
N LEU A 317 -39.41 17.58 -20.22
CA LEU A 317 -39.70 18.11 -18.89
C LEU A 317 -39.91 19.63 -18.94
N ARG A 318 -39.08 20.37 -19.69
CA ARG A 318 -39.28 21.80 -19.93
C ARG A 318 -40.62 22.11 -20.59
N GLN A 319 -41.04 21.31 -21.58
CA GLN A 319 -42.37 21.46 -22.21
C GLN A 319 -43.50 21.21 -21.22
N ARG A 320 -43.39 20.19 -20.37
CA ARG A 320 -44.39 19.92 -19.32
C ARG A 320 -44.48 21.08 -18.32
N ILE A 321 -43.34 21.61 -17.89
CA ILE A 321 -43.28 22.78 -17.00
C ILE A 321 -43.94 23.99 -17.69
N ALA A 322 -43.65 24.24 -18.97
CA ALA A 322 -44.27 25.34 -19.71
C ALA A 322 -45.79 25.19 -19.81
N LYS A 323 -46.29 23.99 -20.12
CA LYS A 323 -47.74 23.70 -20.15
C LYS A 323 -48.40 23.90 -18.80
N LEU A 324 -47.77 23.44 -17.71
CA LEU A 324 -48.31 23.63 -16.36
C LEU A 324 -48.32 25.11 -15.95
N LYS A 325 -47.30 25.88 -16.34
CA LYS A 325 -47.29 27.34 -16.12
C LYS A 325 -48.40 28.03 -16.89
N GLN A 326 -48.61 27.67 -18.15
CA GLN A 326 -49.69 28.23 -18.95
C GLN A 326 -51.05 27.89 -18.34
N LYS A 327 -51.29 26.63 -17.97
CA LYS A 327 -52.53 26.23 -17.30
C LYS A 327 -52.75 27.00 -16.00
N LYS A 328 -51.70 27.16 -15.18
CA LYS A 328 -51.80 27.94 -13.95
C LYS A 328 -52.15 29.41 -14.23
N MET A 329 -51.57 30.01 -15.28
CA MET A 329 -51.93 31.36 -15.73
C MET A 329 -53.39 31.44 -16.18
N GLU A 330 -53.88 30.45 -16.94
CA GLU A 330 -55.28 30.38 -17.38
C GLU A 330 -56.24 30.25 -16.18
N ASP A 331 -55.92 29.38 -15.21
CA ASP A 331 -56.69 29.20 -13.97
C ASP A 331 -56.70 30.48 -13.11
N GLU A 332 -55.55 31.18 -12.99
CA GLU A 332 -55.44 32.46 -12.28
C GLU A 332 -56.24 33.58 -12.97
N LEU A 333 -56.25 33.60 -14.31
CA LEU A 333 -57.03 34.58 -15.08
C LEU A 333 -58.53 34.35 -14.89
N ALA A 334 -58.98 33.09 -14.99
CA ALA A 334 -60.38 32.72 -14.82
C ALA A 334 -60.90 33.03 -13.40
N ALA A 335 -60.10 32.75 -12.36
CA ALA A 335 -60.45 33.11 -10.98
C ALA A 335 -60.53 34.63 -10.77
N THR A 336 -59.70 35.40 -11.49
CA THR A 336 -59.75 36.87 -11.44
C THR A 336 -61.01 37.41 -12.13
N GLU A 337 -61.38 36.86 -13.29
CA GLU A 337 -62.63 37.21 -13.99
C GLU A 337 -63.87 36.85 -13.15
N GLU A 338 -63.89 35.67 -12.52
CA GLU A 338 -65.01 35.24 -11.68
C GLU A 338 -65.20 36.15 -10.45
N ASN A 339 -64.10 36.55 -9.80
CA ASN A 339 -64.13 37.52 -8.70
C ASN A 339 -64.66 38.90 -9.15
N LEU A 340 -64.19 39.41 -10.29
CA LEU A 340 -64.66 40.68 -10.87
C LEU A 340 -66.16 40.65 -11.17
N ILE A 341 -66.66 39.54 -11.72
CA ILE A 341 -68.09 39.35 -12.00
C ILE A 341 -68.89 39.32 -10.69
N SER A 342 -68.43 38.57 -9.69
CA SER A 342 -69.09 38.48 -8.38
C SER A 342 -69.16 39.85 -7.68
N GLU A 343 -68.08 40.61 -7.71
CA GLU A 343 -67.99 41.95 -7.11
C GLU A 343 -68.89 42.96 -7.86
N THR A 344 -68.97 42.86 -9.19
CA THR A 344 -69.89 43.67 -10.01
C THR A 344 -71.36 43.36 -9.70
N ILE A 345 -71.72 42.08 -9.55
CA ILE A 345 -73.09 41.67 -9.18
C ILE A 345 -73.43 42.15 -7.76
N ALA A 346 -72.51 42.03 -6.81
CA ALA A 346 -72.71 42.50 -5.44
C ALA A 346 -72.92 44.02 -5.37
N ASN A 347 -72.14 44.79 -6.13
CA ASN A 347 -72.29 46.24 -6.22
C ASN A 347 -73.63 46.64 -6.86
N TYR A 348 -74.04 45.97 -7.94
CA TYR A 348 -75.35 46.21 -8.57
C TYR A 348 -76.53 45.87 -7.63
N ALA A 349 -76.42 44.78 -6.86
CA ALA A 349 -77.43 44.41 -5.87
C ALA A 349 -77.50 45.41 -4.69
N ALA A 350 -76.36 45.96 -4.26
CA ALA A 350 -76.30 46.99 -3.24
C ALA A 350 -76.95 48.30 -3.72
N GLU A 351 -76.67 48.70 -4.97
CA GLU A 351 -77.25 49.91 -5.58
C GLU A 351 -78.78 49.79 -5.73
N LYS A 352 -79.29 48.61 -6.11
CA LYS A 352 -80.73 48.34 -6.19
C LYS A 352 -81.45 48.34 -4.84
N ASN A 353 -80.79 47.89 -3.76
CA ASN A 353 -81.35 47.94 -2.40
C ASN A 353 -81.42 49.37 -1.83
N VAL A 354 -80.58 50.28 -2.32
CA VAL A 354 -80.61 51.70 -1.89
C VAL A 354 -81.80 52.44 -2.52
N ASP A 355 -82.23 52.07 -3.73
CA ASP A 355 -83.42 52.65 -4.38
C ASP A 355 -84.76 52.14 -3.81
N ASP A 356 -84.83 50.92 -3.26
CA ASP A 356 -86.03 50.38 -2.59
C ASP A 356 -86.25 50.94 -1.16
N GLN A 357 -85.34 51.79 -0.68
CA GLN A 357 -85.32 52.34 0.67
C GLN A 357 -85.49 53.87 0.70
N ALA A 358 -86.17 54.44 -0.30
CA ALA A 358 -86.77 55.76 -0.18
C ALA A 358 -88.09 55.66 0.60
N PRO A 359 -88.22 56.25 1.79
CA PRO A 359 -89.47 56.22 2.53
C PRO A 359 -90.52 57.09 1.82
N ASP A 360 -91.66 56.46 1.50
CA ASP A 360 -92.90 57.13 1.13
C ASP A 360 -93.43 57.87 2.36
N ASP A 361 -92.99 59.11 2.50
CA ASP A 361 -93.36 60.04 3.56
C ASP A 361 -94.79 60.58 3.26
N ASN A 362 -95.80 59.70 3.33
CA ASN A 362 -97.20 60.11 3.18
C ASN A 362 -98.23 59.11 3.77
N ALA A 363 -98.49 59.17 5.08
CA ALA A 363 -99.78 58.82 5.73
C ALA A 363 -99.66 58.99 7.27
N VAL A 364 -99.93 60.16 7.85
CA VAL A 364 -101.24 60.75 8.26
C VAL A 364 -101.92 60.08 9.48
N ALA A 365 -102.11 60.94 10.51
CA ALA A 365 -103.17 60.99 11.53
C ALA A 365 -103.21 59.98 12.69
N LYS A 366 -102.98 60.51 13.90
CA LYS A 366 -104.06 60.74 14.89
C LYS A 366 -103.68 61.79 15.92
#